data_AF-A0A974PGU5-F1
#
_entry.id   AF-A0A974PGU5-F1
#
_cell.length_a   1.000
_cell.length_b   1.000
_cell.length_c   1.000
_cell.angle_alpha   90.00
_cell.angle_beta   90.00
_cell.angle_gamma   90.00
#
_symmetry.space_group_name_H-M   'P 1'
#
loop_
_entity.id
_entity.type
_entity.pdbx_description
1 polymer ?
#
loop_
_entity_poly.entity_id
_entity_poly.type
_entity_poly.pdbx_seq_one_letter_code
_entity_poly.pdbx_strand_id
1 'polypeptide(L)'
;MVIFFDRAIRPLWEGKPSIYSYIQGQGESVDGSLPDDEEFWAGSTIRWVAGGMDGAFGHHAGPAKMTDEARELVHLLAKQSRKPKNSIRKALYAKLVKTDIGGMMDTVLDEVRMQPGIQPGPVFLEAKWLAEHAAHRNAVKFGIAMLGLFQNEQEKDLLLTLGRHEEFTLYAAVAIHNGMEDSNQVLFELAQRVHGWGKIHIVERLEPASQEIKDWLLRQGCRNSVMNEYLACICARNGGLREALSADRVDSALLDGATDIIEALLNGGPAENMDDYEHAPQVLSDYVRLTREIGTAAKHLSAIFSIHAFLTQDEEEWAVRMSAGWSGQLRTGISDACQSIMADTKWISIVMDTVSSGDSPDRYYGVACAEQLGIDIWDTLYDQLAANPLQNFYYYQLMKSNDPDRIRKFVQFATEHLPLQQIATGPGNKMGYGEEYAAHRNLGAILQSLDRFEGIGTELIFTGLNSPVISNRNMALKALEGWNVTSWGDRLVEAVTHLLVVEPEDSVKERLRELREAKGL
;
A
#
# COMPACT_ATOMS: atom_id res chain seq x y z
N MET A 1 -59.88 -17.20 -14.20
CA MET A 1 -59.26 -16.27 -13.25
C MET A 1 -57.86 -16.78 -12.96
N VAL A 2 -56.89 -16.34 -13.77
CA VAL A 2 -55.48 -16.73 -13.62
C VAL A 2 -54.87 -15.74 -12.64
N ILE A 3 -54.59 -16.20 -11.42
CA ILE A 3 -53.83 -15.43 -10.44
C ILE A 3 -52.37 -15.56 -10.86
N PHE A 4 -51.85 -14.55 -11.56
CA PHE A 4 -50.42 -14.36 -11.71
C PHE A 4 -49.86 -13.97 -10.34
N PHE A 5 -49.26 -14.93 -9.65
CA PHE A 5 -48.28 -14.62 -8.60
C PHE A 5 -47.02 -14.10 -9.31
N ASP A 6 -46.97 -12.79 -9.52
CA ASP A 6 -45.69 -12.11 -9.72
C ASP A 6 -44.92 -12.25 -8.40
N ARG A 7 -44.03 -13.25 -8.31
CA ARG A 7 -43.10 -13.37 -7.18
C ARG A 7 -42.26 -12.11 -7.22
N ALA A 8 -42.64 -11.11 -6.42
CA ALA A 8 -41.91 -9.88 -6.27
C ALA A 8 -40.44 -10.22 -5.97
N ILE A 9 -39.58 -10.04 -6.98
CA ILE A 9 -38.14 -10.25 -6.84
C ILE A 9 -37.70 -9.40 -5.64
N ARG A 10 -37.17 -10.07 -4.62
CA ARG A 10 -36.69 -9.40 -3.41
C ARG A 10 -35.63 -8.37 -3.80
N PRO A 11 -35.63 -7.16 -3.22
CA PRO A 11 -34.54 -6.23 -3.43
C PRO A 11 -33.19 -6.88 -3.10
N LEU A 12 -32.15 -6.58 -3.87
CA LEU A 12 -30.81 -7.17 -3.69
C LEU A 12 -30.20 -6.87 -2.31
N TRP A 13 -30.63 -5.78 -1.67
CA TRP A 13 -30.19 -5.37 -0.34
C TRP A 13 -31.03 -5.97 0.80
N GLU A 14 -32.15 -6.65 0.50
CA GLU A 14 -33.04 -7.17 1.54
C GLU A 14 -32.36 -8.30 2.34
N GLY A 15 -32.26 -8.12 3.66
CA GLY A 15 -31.63 -9.06 4.57
C GLY A 15 -30.09 -8.98 4.63
N LYS A 16 -29.48 -8.03 3.90
CA LYS A 16 -28.04 -7.75 3.99
C LYS A 16 -27.79 -6.55 4.92
N PRO A 17 -26.65 -6.50 5.64
CA PRO A 17 -26.28 -5.33 6.44
C PRO A 17 -26.01 -4.13 5.52
N SER A 18 -26.39 -2.93 5.97
CA SER A 18 -25.93 -1.70 5.32
C SER A 18 -24.43 -1.52 5.52
N ILE A 19 -23.72 -1.12 4.48
CA ILE A 19 -22.29 -0.79 4.56
C ILE A 19 -22.06 0.38 5.52
N TYR A 20 -22.95 1.38 5.55
CA TYR A 20 -22.87 2.47 6.51
C TYR A 20 -22.91 1.96 7.96
N SER A 21 -23.89 1.12 8.29
CA SER A 21 -24.01 0.53 9.64
C SER A 21 -22.85 -0.41 9.96
N TYR A 22 -22.31 -1.11 8.96
CA TYR A 22 -21.13 -1.96 9.11
C TYR A 22 -19.91 -1.12 9.52
N ILE A 23 -19.58 -0.06 8.77
CA ILE A 23 -18.46 0.83 9.08
C ILE A 23 -18.67 1.53 10.42
N GLN A 24 -19.88 2.04 10.68
CA GLN A 24 -20.21 2.68 11.95
C GLN A 24 -20.00 1.73 13.15
N GLY A 25 -20.31 0.43 12.98
CA GLY A 25 -20.14 -0.58 14.00
C GLY A 25 -18.69 -0.90 14.38
N GLN A 26 -17.71 -0.53 13.55
CA GLN A 26 -16.29 -0.80 13.80
C GLN A 26 -15.62 0.20 14.77
N GLY A 27 -16.27 1.31 15.10
CA GLY A 27 -15.70 2.30 16.03
C GLY A 27 -14.69 3.21 15.34
N GLU A 28 -13.53 3.46 15.97
CA GLU A 28 -12.51 4.43 15.49
C GLU A 28 -11.51 3.87 14.47
N SER A 29 -11.24 2.57 14.51
CA SER A 29 -10.38 1.89 13.53
C SER A 29 -11.27 1.13 12.57
N VAL A 30 -11.22 1.52 11.30
CA VAL A 30 -11.99 0.88 10.23
C VAL A 30 -11.04 -0.05 9.48
N ASP A 31 -11.37 -1.35 9.46
CA ASP A 31 -10.67 -2.32 8.65
C ASP A 31 -10.98 -2.14 7.16
N GLY A 32 -10.20 -2.78 6.29
CA GLY A 32 -10.40 -2.69 4.84
C GLY A 32 -11.47 -3.64 4.30
N SER A 33 -12.22 -4.34 5.15
CA SER A 33 -13.20 -5.34 4.74
C SER A 33 -14.58 -4.73 4.55
N LEU A 34 -15.36 -5.30 3.64
CA LEU A 34 -16.75 -4.91 3.41
C LEU A 34 -17.68 -6.12 3.42
N PRO A 35 -18.94 -5.96 3.86
CA PRO A 35 -19.90 -7.07 3.92
C PRO A 35 -20.27 -7.63 2.55
N ASP A 36 -19.94 -6.94 1.45
CA ASP A 36 -20.12 -7.41 0.08
C ASP A 36 -18.84 -8.00 -0.55
N ASP A 37 -17.72 -8.13 0.19
CA ASP A 37 -16.44 -8.60 -0.36
C ASP A 37 -16.54 -9.96 -1.06
N GLU A 38 -17.21 -10.94 -0.46
CA GLU A 38 -17.35 -12.27 -1.07
C GLU A 38 -18.07 -12.23 -2.40
N GLU A 39 -19.11 -11.39 -2.52
CA GLU A 39 -19.89 -11.23 -3.74
C GLU A 39 -19.15 -10.38 -4.78
N PHE A 40 -18.54 -9.28 -4.35
CA PHE A 40 -17.81 -8.36 -5.22
C PHE A 40 -16.59 -9.04 -5.85
N TRP A 41 -15.87 -9.86 -5.09
CA TRP A 41 -14.70 -10.60 -5.55
C TRP A 41 -15.03 -12.00 -6.09
N ALA A 42 -16.30 -12.34 -6.25
CA ALA A 42 -16.70 -13.67 -6.73
C ALA A 42 -16.14 -13.92 -8.15
N GLY A 43 -15.32 -14.96 -8.29
CA GLY A 43 -14.67 -15.32 -9.56
C GLY A 43 -13.33 -14.62 -9.82
N SER A 44 -12.92 -13.66 -8.98
CA SER A 44 -11.61 -13.01 -9.06
C SER A 44 -10.58 -13.75 -8.23
N THR A 45 -9.40 -14.01 -8.81
CA THR A 45 -8.25 -14.61 -8.11
C THR A 45 -7.37 -13.57 -7.41
N ILE A 46 -7.60 -12.29 -7.68
CA ILE A 46 -6.88 -11.14 -7.14
C ILE A 46 -7.90 -10.22 -6.46
N ARG A 47 -7.54 -9.73 -5.27
CA ARG A 47 -8.30 -8.70 -4.55
C ARG A 47 -7.43 -7.47 -4.41
N TRP A 48 -7.99 -6.31 -4.75
CA TRP A 48 -7.32 -5.03 -4.52
C TRP A 48 -7.50 -4.62 -3.07
N VAL A 49 -6.53 -3.88 -2.54
CA VAL A 49 -6.73 -3.14 -1.28
C VAL A 49 -7.87 -2.13 -1.45
N ALA A 50 -8.59 -1.84 -0.37
CA ALA A 50 -9.70 -0.88 -0.39
C ALA A 50 -9.25 0.46 -0.98
N GLY A 51 -10.04 1.01 -1.91
CA GLY A 51 -9.72 2.23 -2.65
C GLY A 51 -8.62 2.10 -3.70
N GLY A 52 -7.88 0.98 -3.75
CA GLY A 52 -6.72 0.84 -4.63
C GLY A 52 -7.03 0.72 -6.11
N MET A 53 -8.20 0.18 -6.46
CA MET A 53 -8.65 0.15 -7.85
C MET A 53 -8.99 1.56 -8.37
N ASP A 54 -9.75 2.33 -7.59
CA ASP A 54 -10.12 3.71 -7.94
C ASP A 54 -8.89 4.63 -7.92
N GLY A 55 -8.00 4.46 -6.94
CA GLY A 55 -6.73 5.19 -6.85
C GLY A 55 -5.82 4.91 -8.05
N ALA A 56 -5.43 3.65 -8.26
CA ALA A 56 -4.46 3.30 -9.31
C ALA A 56 -4.97 3.62 -10.72
N PHE A 57 -6.24 3.39 -11.01
CA PHE A 57 -6.79 3.66 -12.34
C PHE A 57 -7.32 5.09 -12.49
N GLY A 58 -7.81 5.75 -11.44
CA GLY A 58 -8.27 7.13 -11.49
C GLY A 58 -7.15 8.14 -11.78
N HIS A 59 -5.96 7.92 -11.23
CA HIS A 59 -4.78 8.79 -11.47
C HIS A 59 -4.16 8.61 -12.87
N HIS A 60 -4.43 7.49 -13.54
CA HIS A 60 -3.70 7.09 -14.75
C HIS A 60 -4.60 6.76 -15.97
N ALA A 61 -5.93 6.81 -15.84
CA ALA A 61 -6.85 6.60 -16.95
C ALA A 61 -7.25 7.92 -17.62
N GLY A 62 -7.27 7.93 -18.96
CA GLY A 62 -7.88 9.02 -19.72
C GLY A 62 -9.40 9.10 -19.50
N PRO A 63 -10.07 10.21 -19.88
CA PRO A 63 -11.50 10.40 -19.64
C PRO A 63 -12.32 9.26 -20.24
N ALA A 64 -13.09 8.57 -19.40
CA ALA A 64 -13.95 7.48 -19.85
C ALA A 64 -15.11 8.02 -20.72
N LYS A 65 -15.51 7.24 -21.73
CA LYS A 65 -16.65 7.58 -22.59
C LYS A 65 -17.96 7.07 -21.98
N MET A 66 -19.03 7.84 -22.14
CA MET A 66 -20.37 7.46 -21.70
C MET A 66 -20.88 6.19 -22.38
N THR A 67 -21.15 5.15 -21.59
CA THR A 67 -21.67 3.85 -22.00
C THR A 67 -23.20 3.85 -22.01
N ASP A 68 -23.80 2.87 -22.70
CA ASP A 68 -25.26 2.73 -22.70
C ASP A 68 -25.77 2.36 -21.30
N GLU A 69 -24.98 1.63 -20.53
CA GLU A 69 -25.25 1.27 -19.13
C GLU A 69 -25.34 2.50 -18.23
N ALA A 70 -24.39 3.43 -18.36
CA ALA A 70 -24.35 4.66 -17.58
C ALA A 70 -25.50 5.61 -17.96
N ARG A 71 -25.86 5.72 -19.24
CA ARG A 71 -27.06 6.48 -19.65
C ARG A 71 -28.32 5.89 -19.05
N GLU A 72 -28.45 4.56 -19.02
CA GLU A 72 -29.61 3.90 -18.41
C GLU A 72 -29.73 4.20 -16.91
N LEU A 73 -28.61 4.26 -16.18
CA LEU A 73 -28.59 4.68 -14.76
C LEU A 73 -29.19 6.07 -14.57
N VAL A 74 -28.76 7.05 -15.37
CA VAL A 74 -29.30 8.43 -15.33
C VAL A 74 -30.80 8.45 -15.64
N HIS A 75 -31.26 7.66 -16.61
CA HIS A 75 -32.68 7.55 -16.94
C HIS A 75 -33.50 6.93 -15.80
N LEU A 76 -32.97 5.91 -15.11
CA LEU A 76 -33.62 5.29 -13.96
C LEU A 76 -33.68 6.27 -12.77
N LEU A 77 -32.60 7.01 -12.50
CA LEU A 77 -32.58 8.06 -11.50
C LEU A 77 -33.60 9.17 -11.82
N ALA A 78 -33.71 9.59 -13.08
CA ALA A 78 -34.69 10.57 -13.51
C ALA A 78 -36.14 10.08 -13.37
N LYS A 79 -36.41 8.80 -13.62
CA LYS A 79 -37.73 8.19 -13.34
C LYS A 79 -38.02 8.15 -11.84
N GLN A 80 -37.02 7.75 -11.05
CA GLN A 80 -37.12 7.67 -9.59
C GLN A 80 -37.38 9.04 -8.98
N SER A 81 -36.72 10.10 -9.44
CA SER A 81 -36.91 11.45 -8.93
C SER A 81 -38.28 12.04 -9.27
N ARG A 82 -38.85 11.73 -10.43
CA ARG A 82 -40.19 12.19 -10.83
C ARG A 82 -41.32 11.46 -10.12
N LYS A 83 -41.21 10.14 -9.95
CA LYS A 83 -42.24 9.30 -9.34
C LYS A 83 -41.59 8.20 -8.51
N PRO A 84 -41.13 8.51 -7.28
CA PRO A 84 -40.43 7.56 -6.43
C PRO A 84 -41.25 6.28 -6.22
N LYS A 85 -40.67 5.13 -6.56
CA LYS A 85 -41.29 3.82 -6.36
C LYS A 85 -40.24 2.79 -6.00
N ASN A 86 -40.58 1.88 -5.08
CA ASN A 86 -39.68 0.79 -4.71
C ASN A 86 -39.28 -0.09 -5.90
N SER A 87 -40.16 -0.26 -6.91
CA SER A 87 -39.84 -1.01 -8.12
C SER A 87 -38.78 -0.32 -9.00
N ILE A 88 -38.79 1.02 -9.07
CA ILE A 88 -37.80 1.78 -9.85
C ILE A 88 -36.46 1.79 -9.10
N ARG A 89 -36.47 1.99 -7.78
CA ARG A 89 -35.29 1.83 -6.93
C ARG A 89 -34.65 0.45 -7.08
N LYS A 90 -35.44 -0.63 -7.05
CA LYS A 90 -34.93 -1.99 -7.32
C LYS A 90 -34.20 -2.10 -8.65
N ALA A 91 -34.76 -1.51 -9.71
CA ALA A 91 -34.13 -1.51 -11.03
C ALA A 91 -32.83 -0.68 -11.06
N LEU A 92 -32.85 0.54 -10.50
CA LEU A 92 -31.67 1.39 -10.36
C LEU A 92 -30.56 0.66 -9.59
N TYR A 93 -30.89 0.10 -8.43
CA TYR A 93 -29.96 -0.63 -7.59
C TYR A 93 -29.36 -1.85 -8.29
N ALA A 94 -30.19 -2.65 -8.97
CA ALA A 94 -29.71 -3.81 -9.72
C ALA A 94 -28.77 -3.43 -10.86
N LYS A 95 -28.94 -2.24 -11.45
CA LYS A 95 -28.01 -1.70 -12.44
C LYS A 95 -26.70 -1.26 -11.77
N LEU A 96 -26.76 -0.54 -10.65
CA LEU A 96 -25.57 -0.10 -9.91
C LEU A 96 -24.66 -1.27 -9.47
N VAL A 97 -25.25 -2.39 -9.05
CA VAL A 97 -24.48 -3.59 -8.68
C VAL A 97 -23.73 -4.21 -9.87
N LYS A 98 -24.25 -4.06 -11.09
CA LYS A 98 -23.68 -4.69 -12.30
C LYS A 98 -22.77 -3.78 -13.12
N THR A 99 -22.89 -2.47 -12.94
CA THR A 99 -22.15 -1.48 -13.71
C THR A 99 -20.90 -1.08 -12.93
N ASP A 100 -19.75 -1.18 -13.57
CA ASP A 100 -18.54 -0.51 -13.09
C ASP A 100 -18.68 0.99 -13.33
N ILE A 101 -18.82 1.74 -12.23
CA ILE A 101 -19.05 3.18 -12.24
C ILE A 101 -17.79 3.98 -11.87
N GLY A 102 -16.70 3.32 -11.44
CA GLY A 102 -15.54 4.00 -10.88
C GLY A 102 -14.89 4.97 -11.87
N GLY A 103 -14.58 4.48 -13.07
CA GLY A 103 -14.02 5.32 -14.14
C GLY A 103 -15.00 6.29 -14.81
N MET A 104 -16.30 6.25 -14.46
CA MET A 104 -17.35 6.96 -15.19
C MET A 104 -18.16 7.94 -14.35
N MET A 105 -17.82 8.07 -13.06
CA MET A 105 -18.64 8.83 -12.10
C MET A 105 -18.82 10.29 -12.54
N ASP A 106 -17.75 10.97 -12.96
CA ASP A 106 -17.82 12.37 -13.41
C ASP A 106 -18.75 12.54 -14.62
N THR A 107 -18.65 11.64 -15.60
CA THR A 107 -19.50 11.65 -16.78
C THR A 107 -20.98 11.40 -16.43
N VAL A 108 -21.24 10.53 -15.44
CA VAL A 108 -22.59 10.30 -14.92
C VAL A 108 -23.12 11.54 -14.20
N LEU A 109 -22.31 12.19 -13.36
CA LEU A 109 -22.70 13.42 -12.66
C LEU A 109 -23.05 14.54 -13.64
N ASP A 110 -22.26 14.71 -14.70
CA ASP A 110 -22.53 15.70 -15.75
C ASP A 110 -23.84 15.43 -16.48
N GLU A 111 -24.14 14.17 -16.81
CA GLU A 111 -25.42 13.86 -17.44
C GLU A 111 -26.61 14.01 -16.49
N VAL A 112 -26.45 13.73 -15.20
CA VAL A 112 -27.51 14.01 -14.22
C VAL A 112 -27.85 15.51 -14.18
N ARG A 113 -26.85 16.40 -14.31
CA ARG A 113 -27.08 17.86 -14.38
C ARG A 113 -27.85 18.28 -15.63
N MET A 114 -27.63 17.61 -16.76
CA MET A 114 -28.25 17.94 -18.04
C MET A 114 -29.59 17.23 -18.30
N GLN A 115 -29.87 16.13 -17.58
CA GLN A 115 -31.02 15.26 -17.84
C GLN A 115 -32.36 15.96 -17.60
N PRO A 116 -33.23 16.07 -18.64
CA PRO A 116 -34.52 16.73 -18.50
C PRO A 116 -35.45 16.05 -17.50
N GLY A 117 -36.11 16.88 -16.68
CA GLY A 117 -37.15 16.47 -15.74
C GLY A 117 -36.65 15.79 -14.46
N ILE A 118 -35.35 15.78 -14.19
CA ILE A 118 -34.82 15.41 -12.86
C ILE A 118 -35.36 16.38 -11.81
N GLN A 119 -35.79 15.83 -10.67
CA GLN A 119 -36.25 16.61 -9.52
C GLN A 119 -35.15 16.63 -8.43
N PRO A 120 -34.53 17.79 -8.13
CA PRO A 120 -33.39 17.90 -7.20
C PRO A 120 -33.64 17.27 -5.82
N GLY A 121 -34.71 17.68 -5.12
CA GLY A 121 -35.02 17.16 -3.78
C GLY A 121 -35.20 15.64 -3.73
N PRO A 122 -36.00 15.04 -4.62
CA PRO A 122 -36.08 13.58 -4.73
C PRO A 122 -34.77 12.88 -5.09
N VAL A 123 -33.89 13.48 -5.89
CA VAL A 123 -32.54 12.92 -6.14
C VAL A 123 -31.71 12.91 -4.86
N PHE A 124 -31.70 14.02 -4.11
CA PHE A 124 -31.01 14.11 -2.82
C PHE A 124 -31.50 13.03 -1.84
N LEU A 125 -32.82 12.84 -1.70
CA LEU A 125 -33.39 11.81 -0.83
C LEU A 125 -33.02 10.38 -1.28
N GLU A 126 -32.96 10.13 -2.59
CA GLU A 126 -32.53 8.83 -3.11
C GLU A 126 -31.03 8.60 -2.88
N ALA A 127 -30.21 9.62 -3.08
CA ALA A 127 -28.77 9.60 -2.84
C ALA A 127 -28.44 9.29 -1.37
N LYS A 128 -29.09 10.01 -0.45
CA LYS A 128 -28.99 9.76 1.00
C LYS A 128 -29.42 8.34 1.36
N TRP A 129 -30.55 7.87 0.81
CA TRP A 129 -31.02 6.52 1.04
C TRP A 129 -29.99 5.46 0.58
N LEU A 130 -29.39 5.65 -0.61
CA LEU A 130 -28.36 4.75 -1.13
C LEU A 130 -27.11 4.75 -0.24
N ALA A 131 -26.62 5.92 0.16
CA ALA A 131 -25.45 6.02 1.03
C ALA A 131 -25.66 5.37 2.40
N GLU A 132 -26.85 5.52 3.00
CA GLU A 132 -27.16 5.07 4.35
C GLU A 132 -27.64 3.61 4.43
N HIS A 133 -28.29 3.08 3.39
CA HIS A 133 -28.99 1.79 3.44
C HIS A 133 -28.48 0.74 2.45
N ALA A 134 -27.58 1.09 1.52
CA ALA A 134 -27.11 0.11 0.55
C ALA A 134 -26.16 -0.93 1.17
N ALA A 135 -26.31 -2.17 0.72
CA ALA A 135 -25.47 -3.30 1.08
C ALA A 135 -24.35 -3.60 0.06
N HIS A 136 -24.19 -2.80 -1.00
CA HIS A 136 -23.16 -3.03 -2.03
C HIS A 136 -22.42 -1.73 -2.34
N ARG A 137 -21.10 -1.81 -2.49
CA ARG A 137 -20.22 -0.65 -2.57
C ARG A 137 -20.52 0.30 -3.72
N ASN A 138 -20.86 -0.21 -4.92
CA ASN A 138 -21.18 0.65 -6.06
C ASN A 138 -22.43 1.51 -5.81
N ALA A 139 -23.43 0.98 -5.10
CA ALA A 139 -24.61 1.75 -4.75
C ALA A 139 -24.29 2.84 -3.70
N VAL A 140 -23.41 2.55 -2.74
CA VAL A 140 -22.92 3.53 -1.75
C VAL A 140 -22.11 4.63 -2.44
N LYS A 141 -21.13 4.28 -3.28
CA LYS A 141 -20.30 5.22 -4.07
C LYS A 141 -21.18 6.16 -4.89
N PHE A 142 -22.18 5.62 -5.59
CA PHE A 142 -23.14 6.42 -6.35
C PHE A 142 -23.95 7.35 -5.45
N GLY A 143 -24.44 6.87 -4.31
CA GLY A 143 -25.17 7.69 -3.34
C GLY A 143 -24.33 8.87 -2.85
N ILE A 144 -23.08 8.62 -2.43
CA ILE A 144 -22.14 9.66 -1.99
C ILE A 144 -21.87 10.66 -3.11
N ALA A 145 -21.56 10.19 -4.33
CA ALA A 145 -21.27 11.06 -5.46
C ALA A 145 -22.45 11.99 -5.80
N MET A 146 -23.69 11.47 -5.76
CA MET A 146 -24.88 12.28 -5.99
C MET A 146 -25.11 13.32 -4.89
N LEU A 147 -24.77 13.03 -3.62
CA LEU A 147 -24.82 14.03 -2.54
C LEU A 147 -23.89 15.21 -2.81
N GLY A 148 -22.79 15.00 -3.53
CA GLY A 148 -21.86 16.06 -3.97
C GLY A 148 -22.43 17.03 -5.02
N LEU A 149 -23.67 16.85 -5.49
CA LEU A 149 -24.38 17.81 -6.36
C LEU A 149 -25.17 18.87 -5.58
N PHE A 150 -25.21 18.77 -4.25
CA PHE A 150 -26.06 19.59 -3.38
C PHE A 150 -25.24 20.18 -2.23
N GLN A 151 -25.79 21.23 -1.61
CA GLN A 151 -25.43 21.58 -0.24
C GLN A 151 -25.79 20.42 0.68
N ASN A 152 -24.81 19.92 1.44
CA ASN A 152 -24.90 18.64 2.15
C ASN A 152 -24.33 18.72 3.58
N GLU A 153 -24.34 19.90 4.19
CA GLU A 153 -23.85 20.13 5.56
C GLU A 153 -24.57 19.26 6.60
N GLN A 154 -25.85 18.94 6.37
CA GLN A 154 -26.63 18.05 7.25
C GLN A 154 -26.21 16.58 7.15
N GLU A 155 -25.44 16.22 6.14
CA GLU A 155 -24.94 14.87 5.86
C GLU A 155 -23.46 14.73 6.24
N LYS A 156 -22.87 15.71 6.93
CA LYS A 156 -21.47 15.66 7.39
C LYS A 156 -21.13 14.34 8.09
N ASP A 157 -21.92 13.94 9.08
CA ASP A 157 -21.67 12.70 9.84
C ASP A 157 -21.76 11.44 8.97
N LEU A 158 -22.67 11.43 8.00
CA LEU A 158 -22.82 10.33 7.04
C LEU A 158 -21.58 10.22 6.14
N LEU A 159 -21.15 11.34 5.58
CA LEU A 159 -20.00 11.42 4.68
C LEU A 159 -18.68 11.11 5.41
N LEU A 160 -18.50 11.62 6.63
CA LEU A 160 -17.34 11.29 7.46
C LEU A 160 -17.35 9.80 7.85
N THR A 161 -18.49 9.24 8.24
CA THR A 161 -18.55 7.82 8.61
C THR A 161 -18.16 6.92 7.43
N LEU A 162 -18.76 7.14 6.26
CA LEU A 162 -18.43 6.36 5.06
C LEU A 162 -17.00 6.61 4.59
N GLY A 163 -16.58 7.88 4.57
CA GLY A 163 -15.28 8.32 4.07
C GLY A 163 -14.09 7.80 4.87
N ARG A 164 -14.30 7.32 6.10
CA ARG A 164 -13.25 6.68 6.92
C ARG A 164 -12.81 5.31 6.38
N HIS A 165 -13.58 4.72 5.48
CA HIS A 165 -13.18 3.50 4.79
C HIS A 165 -12.57 3.86 3.43
N GLU A 166 -11.36 3.37 3.15
CA GLU A 166 -10.55 3.73 1.97
C GLU A 166 -11.30 3.55 0.63
N GLU A 167 -12.21 2.57 0.54
CA GLU A 167 -13.08 2.34 -0.63
C GLU A 167 -14.02 3.51 -0.97
N PHE A 168 -14.40 4.33 0.01
CA PHE A 168 -15.37 5.42 -0.16
C PHE A 168 -14.75 6.81 0.01
N THR A 169 -13.52 6.90 0.52
CA THR A 169 -12.88 8.18 0.85
C THR A 169 -12.81 9.14 -0.34
N LEU A 170 -12.45 8.66 -1.53
CA LEU A 170 -12.42 9.49 -2.75
C LEU A 170 -13.77 10.19 -2.99
N TYR A 171 -14.85 9.41 -3.00
CA TYR A 171 -16.20 9.91 -3.27
C TYR A 171 -16.66 10.86 -2.16
N ALA A 172 -16.38 10.53 -0.89
CA ALA A 172 -16.73 11.37 0.25
C ALA A 172 -15.97 12.69 0.19
N ALA A 173 -14.68 12.67 -0.12
CA ALA A 173 -13.85 13.87 -0.24
C ALA A 173 -14.38 14.81 -1.34
N VAL A 174 -14.76 14.27 -2.51
CA VAL A 174 -15.38 15.06 -3.59
C VAL A 174 -16.73 15.62 -3.16
N ALA A 175 -17.57 14.83 -2.48
CA ALA A 175 -18.89 15.29 -2.02
C ALA A 175 -18.79 16.39 -0.96
N ILE A 176 -17.84 16.27 -0.02
CA ILE A 176 -17.54 17.28 1.00
C ILE A 176 -17.03 18.56 0.34
N HIS A 177 -16.05 18.45 -0.56
CA HIS A 177 -15.46 19.59 -1.26
C HIS A 177 -16.52 20.41 -2.03
N ASN A 178 -17.44 19.75 -2.71
CA ASN A 178 -18.45 20.41 -3.53
C ASN A 178 -19.64 20.98 -2.74
N GLY A 179 -19.96 20.40 -1.58
CA GLY A 179 -21.25 20.60 -0.91
C GLY A 179 -21.21 21.31 0.44
N MET A 180 -20.03 21.64 0.96
CA MET A 180 -19.87 22.27 2.28
C MET A 180 -19.04 23.55 2.22
N GLU A 181 -19.46 24.59 2.96
CA GLU A 181 -18.71 25.84 3.09
C GLU A 181 -17.39 25.64 3.86
N ASP A 182 -17.35 24.79 4.88
CA ASP A 182 -16.17 24.48 5.71
C ASP A 182 -15.41 23.25 5.22
N SER A 183 -15.55 22.91 3.93
CA SER A 183 -15.05 21.65 3.36
C SER A 183 -13.58 21.36 3.66
N ASN A 184 -12.70 22.37 3.63
CA ASN A 184 -11.28 22.17 3.94
C ASN A 184 -11.05 21.64 5.37
N GLN A 185 -11.83 22.10 6.35
CA GLN A 185 -11.74 21.63 7.73
C GLN A 185 -12.32 20.22 7.89
N VAL A 186 -13.42 19.91 7.19
CA VAL A 186 -14.03 18.58 7.20
C VAL A 186 -13.12 17.55 6.51
N LEU A 187 -12.45 17.94 5.43
CA LEU A 187 -11.42 17.13 4.77
C LEU A 187 -10.23 16.91 5.69
N PHE A 188 -9.77 17.94 6.42
CA PHE A 188 -8.70 17.79 7.40
C PHE A 188 -9.05 16.77 8.49
N GLU A 189 -10.28 16.85 9.05
CA GLU A 189 -10.80 15.88 10.02
C GLU A 189 -10.76 14.45 9.45
N LEU A 190 -11.15 14.28 8.18
CA LEU A 190 -11.16 12.98 7.52
C LEU A 190 -9.75 12.45 7.22
N ALA A 191 -8.82 13.31 6.77
CA ALA A 191 -7.43 12.96 6.48
C ALA A 191 -6.69 12.37 7.69
N GLN A 192 -7.10 12.74 8.90
CA GLN A 192 -6.55 12.20 10.15
C GLN A 192 -7.02 10.77 10.46
N ARG A 193 -8.03 10.26 9.73
CA ARG A 193 -8.68 8.97 9.98
C ARG A 193 -8.45 7.93 8.88
N VAL A 194 -7.70 8.28 7.83
CA VAL A 194 -7.37 7.41 6.70
C VAL A 194 -5.87 7.33 6.53
N HIS A 195 -5.39 6.21 6.00
CA HIS A 195 -3.97 5.87 5.99
C HIS A 195 -3.46 5.37 4.64
N GLY A 196 -4.32 5.16 3.65
CA GLY A 196 -3.94 4.68 2.31
C GLY A 196 -4.38 5.62 1.19
N TRP A 197 -5.06 5.08 0.18
CA TRP A 197 -5.52 5.81 -1.01
C TRP A 197 -6.42 7.00 -0.67
N GLY A 198 -7.28 6.85 0.33
CA GLY A 198 -8.10 7.93 0.85
C GLY A 198 -7.28 9.10 1.37
N LYS A 199 -6.16 8.84 2.05
CA LYS A 199 -5.26 9.90 2.52
C LYS A 199 -4.60 10.63 1.35
N ILE A 200 -4.16 9.88 0.33
CA ILE A 200 -3.63 10.44 -0.92
C ILE A 200 -4.63 11.43 -1.51
N HIS A 201 -5.87 10.98 -1.75
CA HIS A 201 -6.90 11.82 -2.35
C HIS A 201 -7.25 13.07 -1.53
N ILE A 202 -7.26 12.99 -0.20
CA ILE A 202 -7.60 14.15 0.63
C ILE A 202 -6.44 15.14 0.68
N VAL A 203 -5.21 14.69 0.91
CA VAL A 203 -4.05 15.59 1.06
C VAL A 203 -3.78 16.37 -0.23
N GLU A 204 -4.00 15.76 -1.40
CA GLU A 204 -3.95 16.45 -2.70
C GLU A 204 -4.94 17.62 -2.84
N ARG A 205 -6.05 17.58 -2.08
CA ARG A 205 -7.13 18.59 -2.10
C ARG A 205 -7.08 19.54 -0.91
N LEU A 206 -6.20 19.27 0.06
CA LEU A 206 -6.17 19.98 1.32
C LEU A 206 -5.40 21.30 1.17
N GLU A 207 -6.07 22.41 1.49
CA GLU A 207 -5.46 23.73 1.49
C GLU A 207 -4.74 23.98 2.83
N PRO A 208 -3.49 24.49 2.83
CA PRO A 208 -2.74 24.83 4.04
C PRO A 208 -3.23 26.15 4.67
N ALA A 209 -4.53 26.23 4.96
CA ALA A 209 -5.24 27.43 5.40
C ALA A 209 -4.97 27.83 6.86
N SER A 210 -4.43 26.92 7.67
CA SER A 210 -4.11 27.17 9.09
C SER A 210 -2.74 26.61 9.46
N GLN A 211 -2.15 27.11 10.55
CA GLN A 211 -0.90 26.56 11.09
C GLN A 211 -1.08 25.12 11.55
N GLU A 212 -2.26 24.76 12.07
CA GLU A 212 -2.59 23.39 12.47
C GLU A 212 -2.49 22.40 11.30
N ILE A 213 -3.03 22.76 10.13
CA ILE A 213 -2.94 21.93 8.93
C ILE A 213 -1.49 21.83 8.46
N LYS A 214 -0.74 22.94 8.44
CA LYS A 214 0.67 22.93 8.06
C LYS A 214 1.52 22.05 8.97
N ASP A 215 1.35 22.18 10.28
CA ASP A 215 2.05 21.38 11.27
C ASP A 215 1.70 19.89 11.11
N TRP A 216 0.43 19.57 10.88
CA TRP A 216 0.01 18.19 10.65
C TRP A 216 0.61 17.62 9.36
N LEU A 217 0.63 18.39 8.26
CA LEU A 217 1.24 17.96 7.00
C LEU A 217 2.71 17.61 7.18
N LEU A 218 3.47 18.44 7.90
CA LEU A 218 4.90 18.21 8.17
C LEU A 218 5.17 17.05 9.12
N ARG A 219 4.26 16.77 10.07
CA ARG A 219 4.50 15.80 11.16
C ARG A 219 3.89 14.43 10.89
N GLN A 220 2.78 14.39 10.19
CA GLN A 220 1.96 13.17 10.02
C GLN A 220 1.44 13.02 8.59
N GLY A 221 1.33 14.09 7.79
CA GLY A 221 0.73 14.07 6.47
C GLY A 221 1.37 13.05 5.51
N CYS A 222 2.71 12.99 5.49
CA CYS A 222 3.45 12.13 4.57
C CYS A 222 3.31 10.63 4.85
N ARG A 223 3.13 10.23 6.12
CA ARG A 223 3.04 8.80 6.51
C ARG A 223 1.84 8.13 5.87
N ASN A 224 2.07 7.06 5.12
CA ASN A 224 1.04 6.42 4.31
C ASN A 224 1.28 4.90 4.20
N SER A 225 0.22 4.10 4.25
CA SER A 225 0.26 2.64 4.18
C SER A 225 0.44 2.11 2.76
N VAL A 226 0.26 2.95 1.74
CA VAL A 226 0.56 2.61 0.34
C VAL A 226 2.03 2.93 0.08
N MET A 227 2.37 4.22 0.00
CA MET A 227 3.73 4.75 -0.20
C MET A 227 3.77 6.20 0.30
N ASN A 228 4.81 6.58 1.04
CA ASN A 228 5.00 7.95 1.53
C ASN A 228 5.28 8.92 0.37
N GLU A 229 5.89 8.40 -0.70
CA GLU A 229 6.34 9.10 -1.90
C GLU A 229 5.20 9.83 -2.63
N TYR A 230 3.96 9.32 -2.57
CA TYR A 230 2.80 10.02 -3.12
C TYR A 230 2.54 11.38 -2.45
N LEU A 231 2.90 11.52 -1.17
CA LEU A 231 2.51 12.66 -0.34
C LEU A 231 3.67 13.57 0.04
N ALA A 232 4.91 13.10 -0.11
CA ALA A 232 6.09 13.77 0.43
C ALA A 232 6.26 15.20 -0.11
N CYS A 233 6.21 15.40 -1.42
CA CYS A 233 6.40 16.73 -2.02
C CYS A 233 5.26 17.70 -1.66
N ILE A 234 4.01 17.23 -1.70
CA ILE A 234 2.84 18.03 -1.32
C ILE A 234 2.93 18.44 0.15
N CYS A 235 3.30 17.52 1.05
CA CYS A 235 3.49 17.83 2.46
C CYS A 235 4.65 18.82 2.67
N ALA A 236 5.75 18.67 1.95
CA ALA A 236 6.90 19.57 2.03
C ALA A 236 6.52 21.01 1.62
N ARG A 237 5.82 21.17 0.49
CA ARG A 237 5.40 22.48 -0.04
C ARG A 237 4.29 23.09 0.79
N ASN A 238 3.18 22.39 0.98
CA ASN A 238 2.00 22.93 1.67
C ASN A 238 2.24 23.11 3.17
N GLY A 239 3.07 22.26 3.78
CA GLY A 239 3.49 22.40 5.17
C GLY A 239 4.52 23.52 5.41
N GLY A 240 5.26 23.95 4.38
CA GLY A 240 6.33 24.95 4.54
C GLY A 240 7.59 24.37 5.19
N LEU A 241 8.07 23.23 4.68
CA LEU A 241 9.19 22.48 5.28
C LEU A 241 10.47 23.32 5.39
N ARG A 242 10.79 24.13 4.37
CA ARG A 242 11.93 25.04 4.38
C ARG A 242 11.88 26.00 5.56
N GLU A 243 10.76 26.71 5.72
CA GLU A 243 10.58 27.68 6.80
C GLU A 243 10.65 26.98 8.16
N ALA A 244 10.01 25.82 8.28
CA ALA A 244 9.95 25.06 9.52
C ALA A 244 11.34 24.57 9.99
N LEU A 245 12.19 24.06 9.08
CA LEU A 245 13.55 23.61 9.44
C LEU A 245 14.56 24.75 9.64
N SER A 246 14.31 25.92 9.04
CA SER A 246 15.14 27.11 9.23
C SER A 246 14.90 27.83 10.57
N ALA A 247 13.87 27.43 11.33
CA ALA A 247 13.52 28.07 12.59
C ALA A 247 14.58 27.82 13.69
N ASP A 248 14.72 28.78 14.61
CA ASP A 248 15.65 28.69 15.75
C ASP A 248 15.39 27.49 16.67
N ARG A 249 14.14 27.02 16.72
CA ARG A 249 13.71 25.90 17.55
C ARG A 249 12.89 24.93 16.73
N VAL A 250 13.43 23.72 16.60
CA VAL A 250 12.77 22.57 16.00
C VAL A 250 12.63 21.51 17.08
N ASP A 251 11.41 21.02 17.28
CA ASP A 251 11.15 19.90 18.19
C ASP A 251 11.36 18.55 17.50
N SER A 252 11.41 17.47 18.30
CA SER A 252 11.64 16.12 17.79
C SER A 252 10.56 15.63 16.84
N ALA A 253 9.29 15.99 17.08
CA ALA A 253 8.19 15.53 16.23
C ALA A 253 8.20 16.19 14.84
N LEU A 254 8.71 17.42 14.73
CA LEU A 254 8.92 18.08 13.44
C LEU A 254 10.11 17.46 12.72
N LEU A 255 11.21 17.18 13.42
CA LEU A 255 12.35 16.47 12.83
C LEU A 255 11.94 15.08 12.34
N ASP A 256 11.14 14.36 13.12
CA ASP A 256 10.63 13.03 12.74
C ASP A 256 9.79 13.09 11.47
N GLY A 257 8.86 14.03 11.36
CA GLY A 257 8.03 14.16 10.16
C GLY A 257 8.83 14.65 8.94
N ALA A 258 9.77 15.57 9.15
CA ALA A 258 10.71 16.00 8.11
C ALA A 258 11.59 14.83 7.62
N THR A 259 11.96 13.91 8.50
CA THR A 259 12.69 12.69 8.13
C THR A 259 11.86 11.86 7.16
N ASP A 260 10.60 11.62 7.48
CA ASP A 260 9.70 10.79 6.67
C ASP A 260 9.51 11.42 5.27
N ILE A 261 9.40 12.75 5.20
CA ILE A 261 9.30 13.51 3.95
C ILE A 261 10.59 13.43 3.14
N ILE A 262 11.75 13.68 3.76
CA ILE A 262 13.04 13.72 3.09
C ILE A 262 13.43 12.33 2.57
N GLU A 263 13.25 11.27 3.37
CA GLU A 263 13.53 9.90 2.91
C GLU A 263 12.66 9.51 1.72
N ALA A 264 11.36 9.84 1.75
CA ALA A 264 10.46 9.56 0.63
C ALA A 264 10.85 10.33 -0.64
N LEU A 265 11.19 11.63 -0.53
CA LEU A 265 11.67 12.41 -1.67
C LEU A 265 12.99 11.87 -2.24
N LEU A 266 13.91 11.37 -1.40
CA LEU A 266 15.19 10.80 -1.83
C LEU A 266 15.05 9.42 -2.45
N ASN A 267 14.11 8.60 -1.96
CA ASN A 267 13.82 7.28 -2.52
C ASN A 267 13.22 7.39 -3.93
N GLY A 268 12.37 8.40 -4.14
CA GLY A 268 11.64 8.58 -5.40
C GLY A 268 10.52 7.57 -5.57
N GLY A 269 9.55 7.88 -6.43
CA GLY A 269 8.36 7.05 -6.57
C GLY A 269 7.44 7.51 -7.69
N PRO A 270 6.14 7.23 -7.59
CA PRO A 270 5.16 7.56 -8.63
C PRO A 270 4.84 9.06 -8.74
N ALA A 271 5.28 9.87 -7.78
CA ALA A 271 5.09 11.31 -7.73
C ALA A 271 6.44 12.05 -7.70
N GLU A 272 6.38 13.37 -7.55
CA GLU A 272 7.54 14.25 -7.45
C GLU A 272 8.54 13.81 -6.36
N ASN A 273 9.83 13.95 -6.66
CA ASN A 273 10.93 13.53 -5.80
C ASN A 273 11.81 14.72 -5.36
N MET A 274 12.97 14.45 -4.76
CA MET A 274 13.88 15.49 -4.26
C MET A 274 14.35 16.47 -5.34
N ASP A 275 14.50 16.03 -6.59
CA ASP A 275 14.92 16.89 -7.70
C ASP A 275 13.80 17.85 -8.16
N ASP A 276 12.54 17.50 -7.92
CA ASP A 276 11.38 18.36 -8.21
C ASP A 276 11.12 19.39 -7.11
N TYR A 277 11.74 19.24 -5.92
CA TYR A 277 11.52 20.11 -4.78
C TYR A 277 12.48 21.32 -4.78
N GLU A 278 11.92 22.52 -4.93
CA GLU A 278 12.65 23.76 -5.23
C GLU A 278 13.55 24.24 -4.08
N HIS A 279 13.37 23.69 -2.89
CA HIS A 279 14.11 24.05 -1.68
C HIS A 279 15.04 22.93 -1.19
N ALA A 280 15.23 21.88 -2.00
CA ALA A 280 16.09 20.75 -1.67
C ALA A 280 17.47 21.14 -1.11
N PRO A 281 18.25 22.06 -1.71
CA PRO A 281 19.57 22.41 -1.18
C PRO A 281 19.54 22.94 0.26
N GLN A 282 18.58 23.83 0.54
CA GLN A 282 18.43 24.43 1.88
C GLN A 282 17.88 23.41 2.88
N VAL A 283 16.81 22.69 2.52
CA VAL A 283 16.17 21.71 3.40
C VAL A 283 17.13 20.60 3.80
N LEU A 284 17.93 20.09 2.85
CA LEU A 284 18.94 19.08 3.16
C LEU A 284 20.05 19.63 4.06
N SER A 285 20.51 20.86 3.83
CA SER A 285 21.48 21.53 4.70
C SER A 285 20.96 21.71 6.13
N ASP A 286 19.74 22.24 6.27
CA ASP A 286 19.11 22.50 7.56
C ASP A 286 18.81 21.19 8.30
N TYR A 287 18.33 20.16 7.61
CA TYR A 287 18.09 18.84 8.19
C TYR A 287 19.38 18.18 8.72
N VAL A 288 20.47 18.24 7.95
CA VAL A 288 21.78 17.68 8.38
C VAL A 288 22.31 18.43 9.60
N ARG A 289 22.18 19.76 9.63
CA ARG A 289 22.51 20.59 10.80
C ARG A 289 21.68 20.19 12.03
N LEU A 290 20.36 20.12 11.89
CA LEU A 290 19.44 19.75 12.97
C LEU A 290 19.70 18.33 13.50
N THR A 291 19.95 17.38 12.60
CA THR A 291 20.26 15.99 12.99
C THR A 291 21.56 15.91 13.80
N ARG A 292 22.55 16.74 13.49
CA ARG A 292 23.77 16.86 14.30
C ARG A 292 23.46 17.39 15.71
N GLU A 293 22.59 18.38 15.83
CA GLU A 293 22.26 19.06 17.09
C GLU A 293 21.34 18.24 18.01
N ILE A 294 20.27 17.65 17.45
CA ILE A 294 19.18 17.03 18.22
C ILE A 294 18.80 15.61 17.77
N GLY A 295 19.45 15.07 16.75
CA GLY A 295 19.15 13.73 16.22
C GLY A 295 19.48 12.60 17.20
N THR A 296 18.45 11.80 17.53
CA THR A 296 18.50 10.75 18.58
C THR A 296 17.84 9.41 18.22
N ALA A 297 17.38 9.22 16.98
CA ALA A 297 16.68 8.01 16.53
C ALA A 297 17.36 7.41 15.29
N ALA A 298 17.24 6.09 15.09
CA ALA A 298 17.86 5.41 13.93
C ALA A 298 17.33 5.94 12.59
N LYS A 299 16.05 6.33 12.52
CA LYS A 299 15.48 6.99 11.33
C LYS A 299 16.22 8.27 10.93
N HIS A 300 16.68 9.07 11.91
CA HIS A 300 17.46 10.27 11.60
C HIS A 300 18.77 9.91 10.90
N LEU A 301 19.44 8.86 11.37
CA LEU A 301 20.68 8.38 10.77
C LEU A 301 20.44 7.74 9.39
N SER A 302 19.34 6.98 9.23
CA SER A 302 18.92 6.44 7.93
C SER A 302 18.80 7.54 6.88
N ALA A 303 18.12 8.64 7.21
CA ALA A 303 18.05 9.80 6.33
C ALA A 303 19.42 10.42 6.02
N ILE A 304 20.35 10.47 6.98
CA ILE A 304 21.73 10.95 6.73
C ILE A 304 22.45 10.05 5.70
N PHE A 305 22.28 8.73 5.78
CA PHE A 305 22.81 7.81 4.76
C PHE A 305 22.18 8.08 3.39
N SER A 306 20.86 8.25 3.32
CA SER A 306 20.15 8.55 2.06
C SER A 306 20.59 9.89 1.46
N ILE A 307 20.77 10.93 2.28
CA ILE A 307 21.28 12.23 1.86
C ILE A 307 22.70 12.10 1.34
N HIS A 308 23.58 11.41 2.07
CA HIS A 308 24.96 11.19 1.63
C HIS A 308 25.01 10.45 0.29
N ALA A 309 24.23 9.38 0.14
CA ALA A 309 24.13 8.62 -1.11
C ALA A 309 23.69 9.51 -2.29
N PHE A 310 22.63 10.31 -2.12
CA PHE A 310 22.16 11.28 -3.12
C PHE A 310 23.25 12.29 -3.50
N LEU A 311 23.99 12.80 -2.52
CA LEU A 311 25.08 13.75 -2.74
C LEU A 311 26.27 13.13 -3.49
N THR A 312 26.47 11.81 -3.39
CA THR A 312 27.57 11.09 -4.04
C THR A 312 27.21 10.42 -5.37
N GLN A 313 26.01 10.66 -5.90
CA GLN A 313 25.63 10.19 -7.23
C GLN A 313 26.54 10.76 -8.33
N ASP A 314 26.55 10.08 -9.49
CA ASP A 314 27.43 10.36 -10.62
C ASP A 314 27.30 11.81 -11.15
N GLU A 315 28.37 12.32 -11.75
CA GLU A 315 28.48 13.72 -12.20
C GLU A 315 27.45 14.12 -13.28
N GLU A 316 26.91 13.15 -14.03
CA GLU A 316 25.87 13.40 -15.05
C GLU A 316 24.57 13.91 -14.41
N GLU A 317 24.14 13.31 -13.29
CA GLU A 317 22.99 13.77 -12.51
C GLU A 317 23.20 15.19 -11.95
N TRP A 318 24.45 15.52 -11.62
CA TRP A 318 24.80 16.80 -11.03
C TRP A 318 24.82 17.96 -12.02
N ALA A 319 25.05 17.71 -13.31
CA ALA A 319 25.01 18.77 -14.32
C ALA A 319 23.65 19.50 -14.33
N VAL A 320 22.55 18.75 -14.16
CA VAL A 320 21.19 19.30 -14.08
C VAL A 320 20.97 20.00 -12.74
N ARG A 321 21.30 19.35 -11.62
CA ARG A 321 21.09 19.90 -10.26
C ARG A 321 21.83 21.21 -10.01
N MET A 322 23.02 21.38 -10.57
CA MET A 322 23.81 22.61 -10.45
C MET A 322 23.12 23.83 -11.08
N SER A 323 22.15 23.63 -11.97
CA SER A 323 21.28 24.69 -12.50
C SER A 323 20.05 24.98 -11.63
N ALA A 324 19.76 24.15 -10.62
CA ALA A 324 18.58 24.19 -9.76
C ALA A 324 18.86 24.68 -8.33
N GLY A 325 19.80 25.61 -8.17
CA GLY A 325 20.15 26.23 -6.87
C GLY A 325 21.22 25.49 -6.06
N TRP A 326 21.72 24.36 -6.56
CA TRP A 326 22.89 23.69 -5.98
C TRP A 326 24.20 24.39 -6.36
N SER A 327 25.19 24.31 -5.48
CA SER A 327 26.58 24.66 -5.78
C SER A 327 27.51 23.56 -5.32
N GLY A 328 28.68 23.44 -5.95
CA GLY A 328 29.68 22.42 -5.59
C GLY A 328 30.14 22.57 -4.13
N GLN A 329 30.28 23.81 -3.65
CA GLN A 329 30.63 24.07 -2.27
C GLN A 329 29.55 23.59 -1.29
N LEU A 330 28.26 23.83 -1.61
CA LEU A 330 27.15 23.37 -0.78
C LEU A 330 27.07 21.84 -0.77
N ARG A 331 27.17 21.20 -1.94
CA ARG A 331 27.19 19.74 -2.08
C ARG A 331 28.27 19.11 -1.21
N THR A 332 29.52 19.58 -1.36
CA THR A 332 30.65 19.08 -0.57
C THR A 332 30.45 19.34 0.92
N GLY A 333 30.00 20.55 1.29
CA GLY A 333 29.77 20.91 2.69
C GLY A 333 28.72 20.02 3.39
N ILE A 334 27.61 19.74 2.71
CA ILE A 334 26.58 18.84 3.25
C ILE A 334 27.10 17.39 3.31
N SER A 335 27.82 16.93 2.28
CA SER A 335 28.41 15.58 2.25
C SER A 335 29.39 15.36 3.41
N ASP A 336 30.32 16.30 3.65
CA ASP A 336 31.28 16.23 4.74
C ASP A 336 30.57 16.26 6.10
N ALA A 337 29.51 17.07 6.22
CA ALA A 337 28.70 17.12 7.43
C ALA A 337 27.97 15.79 7.69
N CYS A 338 27.47 15.12 6.65
CA CYS A 338 26.88 13.78 6.76
C CYS A 338 27.93 12.78 7.24
N GLN A 339 29.11 12.74 6.62
CA GLN A 339 30.21 11.85 7.03
C GLN A 339 30.60 12.01 8.49
N SER A 340 30.69 13.26 8.96
CA SER A 340 30.98 13.54 10.36
C SER A 340 29.86 13.09 11.31
N ILE A 341 28.59 13.07 10.88
CA ILE A 341 27.49 12.52 11.68
C ILE A 341 27.56 10.99 11.68
N MET A 342 27.75 10.35 10.52
CA MET A 342 27.84 8.89 10.39
C MET A 342 28.99 8.30 11.21
N ALA A 343 30.10 9.03 11.35
CA ALA A 343 31.26 8.62 12.14
C ALA A 343 31.07 8.75 13.67
N ASP A 344 29.97 9.35 14.14
CA ASP A 344 29.72 9.49 15.58
C ASP A 344 29.34 8.15 16.22
N THR A 345 30.17 7.69 17.15
CA THR A 345 30.00 6.42 17.86
C THR A 345 28.69 6.30 18.64
N LYS A 346 28.00 7.41 18.97
CA LYS A 346 26.70 7.38 19.64
C LYS A 346 25.68 6.52 18.88
N TRP A 347 25.78 6.50 17.55
CA TRP A 347 24.86 5.80 16.68
C TRP A 347 24.90 4.28 16.85
N ILE A 348 26.05 3.70 17.23
CA ILE A 348 26.15 2.27 17.47
C ILE A 348 25.16 1.83 18.54
N SER A 349 25.11 2.56 19.67
CA SER A 349 24.17 2.27 20.76
C SER A 349 22.71 2.47 20.33
N ILE A 350 22.40 3.60 19.68
CA ILE A 350 21.04 3.92 19.20
C ILE A 350 20.52 2.85 18.23
N VAL A 351 21.37 2.43 17.28
CA VAL A 351 21.02 1.39 16.30
C VAL A 351 20.80 0.05 16.98
N MET A 352 21.71 -0.37 17.87
CA MET A 352 21.55 -1.63 18.61
C MET A 352 20.31 -1.64 19.50
N ASP A 353 20.01 -0.54 20.19
CA ASP A 353 18.81 -0.39 21.01
C ASP A 353 17.55 -0.46 20.13
N THR A 354 17.55 0.22 18.97
CA THR A 354 16.45 0.17 18.01
C THR A 354 16.20 -1.25 17.50
N VAL A 355 17.25 -1.96 17.09
CA VAL A 355 17.16 -3.35 16.63
C VAL A 355 16.67 -4.27 17.75
N SER A 356 17.17 -4.08 18.98
CA SER A 356 16.85 -4.92 20.14
C SER A 356 15.43 -4.70 20.67
N SER A 357 14.84 -3.53 20.44
CA SER A 357 13.58 -3.10 21.07
C SER A 357 12.36 -3.98 20.76
N GLY A 358 12.36 -4.78 19.69
CA GLY A 358 11.28 -5.72 19.38
C GLY A 358 9.92 -5.06 19.06
N ASP A 359 9.45 -5.24 17.84
CA ASP A 359 8.15 -4.85 17.28
C ASP A 359 7.90 -3.35 17.14
N SER A 360 8.96 -2.55 17.26
CA SER A 360 8.93 -1.15 16.83
C SER A 360 8.85 -1.04 15.29
N PRO A 361 7.98 -0.16 14.74
CA PRO A 361 8.02 0.25 13.35
C PRO A 361 9.42 0.73 12.90
N ASP A 362 10.21 1.26 13.85
CA ASP A 362 11.55 1.78 13.57
C ASP A 362 12.62 0.70 13.40
N ARG A 363 12.28 -0.58 13.63
CA ARG A 363 13.23 -1.70 13.47
C ARG A 363 13.86 -1.72 12.07
N TYR A 364 13.09 -1.38 11.04
CA TYR A 364 13.58 -1.28 9.67
C TYR A 364 14.78 -0.32 9.57
N TYR A 365 14.67 0.87 10.18
CA TYR A 365 15.76 1.86 10.23
C TYR A 365 16.97 1.34 11.00
N GLY A 366 16.74 0.68 12.15
CA GLY A 366 17.82 0.05 12.91
C GLY A 366 18.60 -0.96 12.07
N VAL A 367 17.92 -1.84 11.34
CA VAL A 367 18.56 -2.84 10.47
C VAL A 367 19.29 -2.20 9.30
N ALA A 368 18.67 -1.22 8.62
CA ALA A 368 19.31 -0.51 7.51
C ALA A 368 20.58 0.22 7.97
N CYS A 369 20.54 0.92 9.10
CA CYS A 369 21.70 1.59 9.66
C CYS A 369 22.79 0.60 10.14
N ALA A 370 22.41 -0.53 10.73
CA ALA A 370 23.36 -1.56 11.15
C ALA A 370 24.16 -2.10 9.96
N GLU A 371 23.49 -2.34 8.82
CA GLU A 371 24.13 -2.77 7.57
C GLU A 371 25.15 -1.73 7.09
N GLN A 372 24.78 -0.44 7.05
CA GLN A 372 25.68 0.65 6.63
C GLN A 372 26.85 0.87 7.59
N LEU A 373 26.67 0.63 8.88
CA LEU A 373 27.72 0.74 9.90
C LEU A 373 28.57 -0.53 10.05
N GLY A 374 28.23 -1.62 9.36
CA GLY A 374 28.91 -2.91 9.51
C GLY A 374 28.70 -3.56 10.89
N ILE A 375 27.57 -3.28 11.55
CA ILE A 375 27.22 -3.85 12.85
C ILE A 375 26.55 -5.22 12.62
N ASP A 376 27.13 -6.26 13.21
CA ASP A 376 26.54 -7.60 13.15
C ASP A 376 25.37 -7.71 14.13
N ILE A 377 24.16 -7.85 13.57
CA ILE A 377 22.89 -7.96 14.29
C ILE A 377 22.23 -9.33 14.14
N TRP A 378 22.91 -10.30 13.52
CA TRP A 378 22.30 -11.56 13.12
C TRP A 378 21.75 -12.34 14.33
N ASP A 379 22.55 -12.49 15.39
CA ASP A 379 22.14 -13.23 16.59
C ASP A 379 20.97 -12.55 17.31
N THR A 380 20.96 -11.21 17.37
CA THR A 380 19.82 -10.44 17.92
C THR A 380 18.53 -10.69 17.15
N LEU A 381 18.57 -10.66 15.82
CA LEU A 381 17.40 -10.92 14.98
C LEU A 381 16.96 -12.38 15.07
N TYR A 382 17.90 -13.32 15.18
CA TYR A 382 17.63 -14.74 15.32
C TYR A 382 16.94 -15.05 16.65
N ASP A 383 17.40 -14.44 17.75
CA ASP A 383 16.80 -14.65 19.07
C ASP A 383 15.38 -14.08 19.14
N GLN A 384 15.13 -12.94 18.51
CA GLN A 384 13.79 -12.36 18.45
C GLN A 384 12.81 -13.17 17.60
N LEU A 385 13.29 -13.88 16.57
CA LEU A 385 12.45 -14.72 15.72
C LEU A 385 11.68 -15.77 16.54
N ALA A 386 12.22 -16.24 17.67
CA ALA A 386 11.54 -17.20 18.54
C ALA A 386 10.20 -16.68 19.10
N ALA A 387 10.04 -15.36 19.26
CA ALA A 387 8.80 -14.78 19.77
C ALA A 387 7.65 -14.83 18.74
N ASN A 388 7.98 -14.71 17.45
CA ASN A 388 7.03 -14.86 16.35
C ASN A 388 7.68 -15.60 15.17
N PRO A 389 7.68 -16.95 15.18
CA PRO A 389 8.41 -17.77 14.23
C PRO A 389 8.00 -17.61 12.77
N LEU A 390 6.85 -16.97 12.48
CA LEU A 390 6.36 -16.76 11.12
C LEU A 390 6.51 -15.31 10.65
N GLN A 391 7.21 -14.46 11.41
CA GLN A 391 7.35 -13.07 11.05
C GLN A 391 8.30 -12.88 9.86
N ASN A 392 7.72 -12.51 8.72
CA ASN A 392 8.37 -12.51 7.41
C ASN A 392 9.64 -11.64 7.33
N PHE A 393 9.65 -10.51 8.05
CA PHE A 393 10.79 -9.61 8.14
C PHE A 393 12.10 -10.35 8.46
N TYR A 394 12.10 -11.22 9.46
CA TYR A 394 13.29 -11.93 9.90
C TYR A 394 13.82 -12.92 8.86
N TYR A 395 12.93 -13.55 8.09
CA TYR A 395 13.33 -14.50 7.05
C TYR A 395 14.19 -13.83 5.98
N TYR A 396 13.81 -12.62 5.55
CA TYR A 396 14.61 -11.84 4.62
C TYR A 396 15.94 -11.40 5.22
N GLN A 397 15.95 -10.90 6.46
CA GLN A 397 17.19 -10.37 7.07
C GLN A 397 18.19 -11.47 7.41
N LEU A 398 17.76 -12.60 7.97
CA LEU A 398 18.65 -13.68 8.39
C LEU A 398 19.32 -14.39 7.20
N MET A 399 18.66 -14.44 6.04
CA MET A 399 19.20 -15.00 4.79
C MET A 399 20.25 -14.12 4.09
N LYS A 400 20.43 -12.85 4.53
CA LYS A 400 21.51 -11.99 4.02
C LYS A 400 22.91 -12.46 4.46
N SER A 401 23.00 -13.29 5.50
CA SER A 401 24.30 -13.81 5.97
C SER A 401 24.98 -14.67 4.91
N ASN A 402 26.30 -14.53 4.78
CA ASN A 402 27.13 -15.41 3.97
C ASN A 402 27.79 -16.54 4.80
N ASP A 403 27.51 -16.62 6.10
CA ASP A 403 28.04 -17.64 6.99
C ASP A 403 27.20 -18.94 6.88
N PRO A 404 27.77 -20.05 6.37
CA PRO A 404 27.04 -21.30 6.21
C PRO A 404 26.50 -21.90 7.52
N ASP A 405 27.14 -21.65 8.66
CA ASP A 405 26.69 -22.18 9.94
C ASP A 405 25.45 -21.44 10.44
N ARG A 406 25.43 -20.11 10.28
CA ARG A 406 24.24 -19.28 10.51
C ARG A 406 23.08 -19.68 9.62
N ILE A 407 23.34 -19.89 8.32
CA ILE A 407 22.30 -20.34 7.38
C ILE A 407 21.80 -21.74 7.75
N ARG A 408 22.68 -22.68 8.14
CA ARG A 408 22.26 -24.02 8.60
C ARG A 408 21.37 -23.92 9.84
N LYS A 409 21.75 -23.11 10.83
CA LYS A 409 20.98 -22.87 12.06
C LYS A 409 19.61 -22.28 11.76
N PHE A 410 19.53 -21.31 10.84
CA PHE A 410 18.26 -20.69 10.44
C PHE A 410 17.37 -21.61 9.60
N VAL A 411 17.94 -22.34 8.64
CA VAL A 411 17.20 -23.33 7.83
C VAL A 411 16.62 -24.44 8.71
N GLN A 412 17.36 -24.89 9.72
CA GLN A 412 16.83 -25.84 10.71
C GLN A 412 15.62 -25.25 11.44
N PHE A 413 15.74 -24.02 11.98
CA PHE A 413 14.63 -23.34 12.63
C PHE A 413 13.39 -23.25 11.72
N ALA A 414 13.57 -22.82 10.48
CA ALA A 414 12.48 -22.70 9.52
C ALA A 414 11.82 -24.05 9.19
N THR A 415 12.61 -25.13 9.13
CA THR A 415 12.09 -26.49 8.91
C THR A 415 11.21 -26.97 10.06
N GLU A 416 11.55 -26.59 11.30
CA GLU A 416 10.80 -26.97 12.50
C GLU A 416 9.52 -26.14 12.71
N HIS A 417 9.47 -24.90 12.24
CA HIS A 417 8.39 -23.95 12.54
C HIS A 417 7.46 -23.64 11.36
N LEU A 418 7.91 -23.78 10.12
CA LEU A 418 7.03 -23.60 8.97
C LEU A 418 6.07 -24.81 8.85
N PRO A 419 4.80 -24.59 8.49
CA PRO A 419 3.85 -25.67 8.27
C PRO A 419 4.09 -26.35 6.90
N LEU A 420 5.27 -26.94 6.69
CA LEU A 420 5.74 -27.45 5.40
C LEU A 420 4.74 -28.40 4.73
N GLN A 421 4.14 -29.30 5.51
CA GLN A 421 3.13 -30.25 5.00
C GLN A 421 1.85 -29.57 4.51
N GLN A 422 1.46 -28.44 5.11
CA GLN A 422 0.24 -27.70 4.73
C GLN A 422 0.46 -26.85 3.48
N ILE A 423 1.70 -26.44 3.21
CA ILE A 423 2.04 -25.60 2.05
C ILE A 423 2.55 -26.43 0.85
N ALA A 424 2.92 -27.70 1.05
CA ALA A 424 3.30 -28.64 0.00
C ALA A 424 2.09 -29.38 -0.60
N THR A 425 1.06 -28.65 -1.07
CA THR A 425 -0.19 -29.26 -1.58
C THR A 425 -0.14 -29.70 -3.04
N GLY A 426 1.02 -29.59 -3.68
CA GLY A 426 1.25 -29.91 -5.09
C GLY A 426 1.24 -28.68 -6.01
N PRO A 427 1.84 -28.79 -7.21
CA PRO A 427 1.96 -27.69 -8.18
C PRO A 427 0.61 -27.13 -8.63
N GLY A 428 0.55 -25.81 -8.77
CA GLY A 428 -0.66 -25.06 -9.11
C GLY A 428 -0.32 -23.67 -9.64
N ASN A 429 -1.33 -22.92 -10.07
CA ASN A 429 -1.16 -21.58 -10.63
C ASN A 429 -1.48 -20.47 -9.61
N LYS A 430 -1.14 -20.68 -8.33
CA LYS A 430 -1.37 -19.66 -7.29
C LYS A 430 -0.28 -18.58 -7.36
N MET A 431 -0.70 -17.33 -7.18
CA MET A 431 0.21 -16.17 -7.22
C MET A 431 0.92 -15.90 -5.89
N GLY A 432 0.37 -16.37 -4.75
CA GLY A 432 0.98 -16.18 -3.44
C GLY A 432 0.62 -14.88 -2.71
N TYR A 433 -0.46 -14.19 -3.13
CA TYR A 433 -0.96 -12.96 -2.50
C TYR A 433 -2.02 -13.25 -1.45
N GLY A 434 -1.99 -12.52 -0.33
CA GLY A 434 -2.93 -12.69 0.79
C GLY A 434 -2.29 -13.27 2.04
N GLU A 435 -2.96 -13.17 3.18
CA GLU A 435 -2.46 -13.64 4.47
C GLU A 435 -2.29 -15.15 4.51
N GLU A 436 -3.14 -15.89 3.81
CA GLU A 436 -3.09 -17.35 3.72
C GLU A 436 -1.79 -17.87 3.07
N TYR A 437 -1.07 -17.02 2.34
CA TYR A 437 0.23 -17.33 1.74
C TYR A 437 1.44 -16.86 2.56
N ALA A 438 1.26 -16.41 3.81
CA ALA A 438 2.36 -15.96 4.67
C ALA A 438 3.49 -17.00 4.79
N ALA A 439 3.14 -18.26 5.06
CA ALA A 439 4.11 -19.35 5.13
C ALA A 439 4.81 -19.62 3.78
N HIS A 440 4.10 -19.47 2.66
CA HIS A 440 4.69 -19.59 1.32
C HIS A 440 5.71 -18.48 1.05
N ARG A 441 5.44 -17.24 1.48
CA ARG A 441 6.39 -16.11 1.35
C ARG A 441 7.65 -16.34 2.18
N ASN A 442 7.50 -16.83 3.42
CA ASN A 442 8.64 -17.17 4.27
C ASN A 442 9.51 -18.26 3.65
N LEU A 443 8.88 -19.30 3.07
CA LEU A 443 9.60 -20.32 2.31
C LEU A 443 10.34 -19.70 1.12
N GLY A 444 9.67 -18.86 0.32
CA GLY A 444 10.27 -18.19 -0.83
C GLY A 444 11.48 -17.33 -0.47
N ALA A 445 11.43 -16.60 0.66
CA ALA A 445 12.52 -15.78 1.17
C ALA A 445 13.79 -16.59 1.49
N ILE A 446 13.64 -17.86 1.87
CA ILE A 446 14.78 -18.78 2.05
C ILE A 446 15.27 -19.30 0.70
N LEU A 447 14.35 -19.85 -0.09
CA LEU A 447 14.68 -20.52 -1.35
C LEU A 447 15.46 -19.63 -2.32
N GLN A 448 15.14 -18.34 -2.39
CA GLN A 448 15.75 -17.40 -3.33
C GLN A 448 17.27 -17.25 -3.20
N SER A 449 17.85 -17.69 -2.07
CA SER A 449 19.27 -17.55 -1.73
C SER A 449 19.99 -18.87 -1.45
N LEU A 450 19.28 -20.01 -1.49
CA LEU A 450 19.87 -21.33 -1.22
C LEU A 450 20.79 -21.82 -2.33
N ASP A 451 20.74 -21.22 -3.52
CA ASP A 451 21.68 -21.48 -4.62
C ASP A 451 23.15 -21.36 -4.19
N ARG A 452 23.43 -20.50 -3.21
CA ARG A 452 24.77 -20.25 -2.65
C ARG A 452 25.20 -21.21 -1.53
N PHE A 453 24.31 -22.07 -1.06
CA PHE A 453 24.51 -22.91 0.13
C PHE A 453 24.27 -24.39 -0.17
N GLU A 454 25.16 -24.98 -0.97
CA GLU A 454 25.04 -26.36 -1.42
C GLU A 454 24.80 -27.36 -0.28
N GLY A 455 23.76 -28.19 -0.44
CA GLY A 455 23.37 -29.22 0.52
C GLY A 455 22.57 -28.73 1.75
N ILE A 456 22.38 -27.41 1.92
CA ILE A 456 21.60 -26.85 3.03
C ILE A 456 20.15 -26.60 2.58
N GLY A 457 19.17 -27.13 3.33
CA GLY A 457 17.75 -26.84 3.11
C GLY A 457 17.06 -27.74 2.08
N THR A 458 17.55 -28.96 1.90
CA THR A 458 16.94 -29.97 1.00
C THR A 458 15.44 -30.18 1.26
N GLU A 459 14.99 -30.20 2.52
CA GLU A 459 13.56 -30.31 2.87
C GLU A 459 12.73 -29.10 2.41
N LEU A 460 13.30 -27.89 2.54
CA LEU A 460 12.64 -26.66 2.11
C LEU A 460 12.57 -26.60 0.58
N ILE A 461 13.64 -26.99 -0.12
CA ILE A 461 13.65 -27.09 -1.59
C ILE A 461 12.59 -28.09 -2.05
N PHE A 462 12.53 -29.28 -1.43
CA PHE A 462 11.50 -30.28 -1.73
C PHE A 462 10.09 -29.72 -1.52
N THR A 463 9.87 -29.00 -0.41
CA THR A 463 8.59 -28.32 -0.13
C THR A 463 8.28 -27.28 -1.22
N GLY A 464 9.28 -26.51 -1.64
CA GLY A 464 9.17 -25.50 -2.69
C GLY A 464 8.77 -26.08 -4.04
N LEU A 465 9.35 -27.21 -4.45
CA LEU A 465 8.97 -27.93 -5.67
C LEU A 465 7.52 -28.42 -5.64
N ASN A 466 7.00 -28.74 -4.45
CA ASN A 466 5.62 -29.20 -4.24
C ASN A 466 4.65 -28.06 -3.87
N SER A 467 5.06 -26.79 -4.00
CA SER A 467 4.21 -25.64 -3.67
C SER A 467 3.19 -25.34 -4.77
N PRO A 468 1.93 -24.98 -4.43
CA PRO A 468 0.96 -24.47 -5.40
C PRO A 468 1.31 -23.07 -5.91
N VAL A 469 2.25 -22.37 -5.27
CA VAL A 469 2.71 -21.02 -5.64
C VAL A 469 3.83 -21.09 -6.66
N ILE A 470 3.64 -20.45 -7.83
CA ILE A 470 4.57 -20.49 -8.97
C ILE A 470 5.97 -19.97 -8.58
N SER A 471 6.04 -18.86 -7.84
CA SER A 471 7.32 -18.26 -7.44
C SER A 471 8.16 -19.18 -6.55
N ASN A 472 7.54 -19.91 -5.62
CA ASN A 472 8.25 -20.87 -4.76
C ASN A 472 8.88 -22.01 -5.58
N ARG A 473 8.17 -22.54 -6.57
CA ARG A 473 8.72 -23.57 -7.47
C ARG A 473 9.91 -23.00 -8.25
N ASN A 474 9.78 -21.79 -8.81
CA ASN A 474 10.87 -21.10 -9.48
C ASN A 474 12.10 -20.84 -8.59
N MET A 475 11.90 -20.48 -7.31
CA MET A 475 13.01 -20.28 -6.37
C MET A 475 13.66 -21.60 -5.95
N ALA A 476 12.89 -22.68 -5.80
CA ALA A 476 13.44 -24.01 -5.57
C ALA A 476 14.29 -24.49 -6.76
N LEU A 477 13.82 -24.27 -7.99
CA LEU A 477 14.60 -24.56 -9.20
C LEU A 477 15.87 -23.73 -9.27
N LYS A 478 15.81 -22.43 -8.94
CA LYS A 478 17.00 -21.58 -8.83
C LYS A 478 18.04 -22.15 -7.87
N ALA A 479 17.61 -22.61 -6.69
CA ALA A 479 18.52 -23.23 -5.73
C ALA A 479 19.22 -24.46 -6.34
N LEU A 480 18.48 -25.34 -7.01
CA LEU A 480 19.00 -26.55 -7.65
C LEU A 480 19.92 -26.26 -8.84
N GLU A 481 19.64 -25.20 -9.61
CA GLU A 481 20.53 -24.72 -10.68
C GLU A 481 21.92 -24.38 -10.15
N GLY A 482 22.01 -23.78 -8.97
CA GLY A 482 23.28 -23.45 -8.31
C GLY A 482 24.06 -24.64 -7.75
N TRP A 483 23.40 -25.78 -7.52
CA TRP A 483 24.01 -26.94 -6.84
C TRP A 483 24.55 -28.00 -7.80
N ASN A 484 25.53 -28.78 -7.35
CA ASN A 484 25.89 -30.01 -8.06
C ASN A 484 24.79 -31.06 -7.88
N VAL A 485 24.46 -31.80 -8.94
CA VAL A 485 23.42 -32.85 -8.92
C VAL A 485 23.73 -33.96 -7.90
N THR A 486 25.01 -34.20 -7.60
CA THR A 486 25.45 -35.17 -6.59
C THR A 486 25.02 -34.79 -5.17
N SER A 487 24.76 -33.51 -4.91
CA SER A 487 24.33 -32.98 -3.61
C SER A 487 22.80 -33.00 -3.44
N TRP A 488 22.04 -33.34 -4.48
CA TRP A 488 20.57 -33.33 -4.44
C TRP A 488 20.01 -34.52 -3.65
N GLY A 489 20.67 -35.67 -3.74
CA GLY A 489 20.14 -36.94 -3.27
C GLY A 489 18.92 -37.41 -4.06
N ASP A 490 18.56 -38.68 -3.89
CA ASP A 490 17.53 -39.34 -4.70
C ASP A 490 16.17 -38.63 -4.60
N ARG A 491 15.82 -38.14 -3.41
CA ARG A 491 14.51 -37.49 -3.15
C ARG A 491 14.29 -36.23 -3.99
N LEU A 492 15.32 -35.39 -4.18
CA LEU A 492 15.17 -34.16 -4.97
C LEU A 492 15.22 -34.46 -6.47
N VAL A 493 16.01 -35.45 -6.90
CA VAL A 493 16.00 -35.94 -8.29
C VAL A 493 14.60 -36.46 -8.65
N GLU A 494 14.03 -37.34 -7.83
CA GLU A 494 12.68 -37.86 -8.02
C GLU A 494 11.63 -36.74 -8.02
N ALA A 495 11.76 -35.76 -7.12
CA ALA A 495 10.85 -34.61 -7.05
C ALA A 495 10.88 -33.78 -8.34
N VAL A 496 12.07 -33.50 -8.89
CA VAL A 496 12.22 -32.77 -10.16
C VAL A 496 11.63 -33.56 -11.33
N THR A 497 11.90 -34.87 -11.40
CA THR A 497 11.33 -35.73 -12.44
C THR A 497 9.81 -35.79 -12.35
N HIS A 498 9.26 -35.94 -11.14
CA HIS A 498 7.81 -35.95 -10.92
C HIS A 498 7.19 -34.60 -11.27
N LEU A 499 7.79 -33.49 -10.83
CA LEU A 499 7.30 -32.14 -11.07
C LEU A 499 7.15 -31.86 -12.57
N LEU A 500 8.11 -32.26 -13.41
CA LEU A 500 8.02 -32.08 -14.86
C LEU A 500 6.75 -32.72 -15.48
N VAL A 501 6.24 -33.80 -14.87
CA VAL A 501 5.03 -34.48 -15.34
C VAL A 501 3.77 -33.71 -14.95
N VAL A 502 3.72 -33.20 -13.72
CA VAL A 502 2.51 -32.62 -13.12
C VAL A 502 2.45 -31.09 -13.15
N GLU A 503 3.53 -30.41 -13.56
CA GLU A 503 3.63 -28.95 -13.60
C GLU A 503 2.58 -28.34 -14.55
N PRO A 504 1.67 -27.49 -14.04
CA PRO A 504 0.64 -26.81 -14.85
C PRO A 504 1.12 -25.54 -15.55
N GLU A 505 2.20 -24.90 -15.10
CA GLU A 505 2.69 -23.64 -15.66
C GLU A 505 3.78 -23.89 -16.72
N ASP A 506 3.49 -23.56 -17.98
CA ASP A 506 4.34 -23.90 -19.13
C ASP A 506 5.76 -23.31 -18.99
N SER A 507 5.89 -22.10 -18.45
CA SER A 507 7.18 -21.44 -18.23
C SER A 507 8.05 -22.20 -17.22
N VAL A 508 7.45 -22.71 -16.14
CA VAL A 508 8.16 -23.54 -15.14
C VAL A 508 8.51 -24.91 -15.72
N LYS A 509 7.62 -25.48 -16.53
CA LYS A 509 7.83 -26.76 -17.19
C LYS A 509 9.00 -26.72 -18.17
N GLU A 510 9.16 -25.61 -18.90
CA GLU A 510 10.31 -25.43 -19.78
C GLU A 510 11.62 -25.33 -18.99
N ARG A 511 11.65 -24.50 -17.94
CA ARG A 511 12.80 -24.39 -17.05
C ARG A 511 13.22 -25.74 -16.42
N LEU A 512 12.26 -26.60 -16.11
CA LEU A 512 12.52 -27.96 -15.64
C LEU A 512 13.21 -28.84 -16.68
N ARG A 513 12.86 -28.72 -17.97
CA ARG A 513 13.52 -29.46 -19.06
C ARG A 513 14.97 -29.00 -19.19
N GLU A 514 15.19 -27.70 -19.23
CA GLU A 514 16.53 -27.09 -19.29
C GLU A 514 17.38 -27.52 -18.10
N LEU A 515 16.82 -27.51 -16.88
CA LEU A 515 17.52 -27.95 -15.68
C LEU A 515 17.94 -29.42 -15.77
N ARG A 516 17.04 -30.30 -16.23
CA ARG A 516 17.36 -31.74 -16.37
C ARG A 516 18.45 -31.99 -17.40
N GLU A 517 18.37 -31.33 -18.54
CA GLU A 517 19.40 -31.42 -19.58
C GLU A 517 20.76 -30.94 -19.05
N ALA A 518 20.78 -29.77 -18.39
CA ALA A 518 21.99 -29.19 -17.82
C ALA A 518 22.62 -30.04 -16.70
N LYS A 519 21.81 -30.80 -15.96
CA LYS A 519 22.26 -31.65 -14.84
C LYS A 519 22.42 -33.13 -15.21
N GLY A 520 22.08 -33.54 -16.42
CA GLY A 520 22.19 -34.92 -16.91
C GLY A 520 21.20 -35.90 -16.29
N LEU A 521 19.95 -35.47 -16.04
CA LEU A 521 18.88 -36.21 -15.36
C LEU A 521 17.80 -36.78 -16.28
#